data_AF-R3TRR1-F1
#
_entry.id   AF-R3TRR1-F1
#
_cell.length_a   1.000
_cell.length_b   1.000
_cell.length_c   1.000
_cell.angle_alpha   90.00
_cell.angle_beta   90.00
_cell.angle_gamma   90.00
#
_symmetry.space_group_name_H-M   'P 1'
#
loop_
_entity.id
_entity.type
_entity.pdbx_description
1 polymer ?
#
loop_
_entity_poly.entity_id
_entity_poly.type
_entity_poly.pdbx_seq_one_letter_code
_entity_poly.pdbx_strand_id
1 'polypeptide(L)'
;MNSNFKELFYHLDEQLDQTENDLSKESKKRLTAQVKFHIFLQEFLKKVEPLLDEGEEIKGYLPFSPGPNSSMANVGVMGMAYARTKEARGYVNTFNDVRGNRLMIFTEKRMIFMTIIEFLEDEIYFSYPYESIKSIRLKQHTVSYFDWEKRFSPKRVKIHWYTFDFQSGKNIFTEILDEKDAQVLREKMESIPPLKAILITDKVKRSTTFDFLFSNVSLQFKVVIVLFLLLAAILLIWGYVVPLLKSAAPSSFEIGFSQLFRQLFLNVLTLLE
;
A
#
# COMPACT_ATOMS: atom_id res chain seq x y z
N MET A 1 16.09 -18.32 -8.41
CA MET A 1 16.64 -17.42 -7.38
C MET A 1 16.08 -16.05 -7.69
N ASN A 2 15.11 -15.61 -6.89
CA ASN A 2 14.38 -14.36 -7.10
C ASN A 2 15.29 -13.20 -6.67
N SER A 3 16.04 -12.64 -7.61
CA SER A 3 16.66 -11.33 -7.39
C SER A 3 15.52 -10.34 -7.15
N ASN A 4 15.48 -9.73 -5.98
CA ASN A 4 14.44 -8.76 -5.66
C ASN A 4 14.62 -7.54 -6.59
N PHE A 5 13.54 -7.02 -7.18
CA PHE A 5 13.56 -5.88 -8.10
C PHE A 5 14.39 -4.70 -7.57
N LYS A 6 14.28 -4.41 -6.28
CA LYS A 6 15.09 -3.39 -5.59
C LYS A 6 16.60 -3.70 -5.54
N GLU A 7 16.98 -4.96 -5.40
CA GLU A 7 18.41 -5.34 -5.37
C GLU A 7 19.07 -5.14 -6.73
N LEU A 8 18.35 -5.45 -7.82
CA LEU A 8 18.82 -5.18 -9.18
C LEU A 8 18.95 -3.68 -9.44
N PHE A 9 18.09 -2.89 -8.80
CA PHE A 9 18.03 -1.45 -8.97
C PHE A 9 19.16 -0.69 -8.26
N TYR A 10 19.38 -0.94 -6.96
CA TYR A 10 20.29 -0.13 -6.15
C TYR A 10 21.76 -0.46 -6.32
N HIS A 11 22.09 -1.67 -6.77
CA HIS A 11 23.46 -2.17 -6.81
C HIS A 11 24.01 -2.33 -8.22
N LEU A 12 23.45 -1.61 -9.19
CA LEU A 12 23.87 -1.73 -10.59
C LEU A 12 25.30 -1.23 -10.79
N ASP A 13 25.60 -0.01 -10.33
CA ASP A 13 26.92 0.62 -10.53
C ASP A 13 27.98 0.06 -9.58
N GLU A 14 27.63 -0.14 -8.31
CA GLU A 14 28.55 -0.61 -7.27
C GLU A 14 29.05 -2.04 -7.50
N GLN A 15 28.25 -2.90 -8.17
CA GLN A 15 28.63 -4.28 -8.43
C GLN A 15 29.33 -4.49 -9.78
N LEU A 16 29.18 -3.57 -10.74
CA LEU A 16 29.93 -3.59 -11.99
C LEU A 16 31.44 -3.49 -11.71
N ASP A 17 31.83 -2.60 -10.79
CA ASP A 17 33.23 -2.40 -10.37
C ASP A 17 33.82 -3.59 -9.59
N GLN A 18 32.99 -4.33 -8.84
CA GLN A 18 33.45 -5.50 -8.08
C GLN A 18 33.55 -6.79 -8.91
N THR A 19 32.86 -6.85 -10.06
CA THR A 19 32.85 -8.05 -10.94
C THR A 19 34.07 -8.22 -11.83
N GLU A 20 34.99 -7.26 -11.90
CA GLU A 20 36.21 -7.39 -12.73
C GLU A 20 37.04 -8.63 -12.35
N ASN A 21 36.94 -9.09 -11.10
CA ASN A 21 37.74 -10.19 -10.56
C ASN A 21 36.96 -11.48 -10.20
N ASP A 22 35.63 -11.54 -10.40
CA ASP A 22 34.82 -12.73 -10.06
C ASP A 22 34.00 -13.25 -11.26
N LEU A 23 34.57 -14.27 -11.94
CA LEU A 23 34.02 -14.89 -13.14
C LEU A 23 33.06 -16.07 -12.85
N SER A 24 32.58 -16.23 -11.62
CA SER A 24 31.67 -17.32 -11.27
C SER A 24 30.39 -17.31 -12.13
N LYS A 25 29.81 -18.50 -12.35
CA LYS A 25 28.57 -18.66 -13.14
C LYS A 25 27.39 -17.89 -12.51
N GLU A 26 27.39 -17.75 -11.19
CA GLU A 26 26.36 -17.03 -10.45
C GLU A 26 26.52 -15.51 -10.59
N SER A 27 27.74 -14.99 -10.46
CA SER A 27 28.06 -13.57 -10.63
C SER A 27 27.71 -13.09 -12.05
N LYS A 28 28.05 -13.87 -13.08
CA LYS A 28 27.66 -13.59 -14.48
C LYS A 28 26.15 -13.58 -14.70
N LYS A 29 25.43 -14.51 -14.05
CA LYS A 29 23.96 -14.59 -14.16
C LYS A 29 23.29 -13.39 -13.47
N ARG A 30 23.78 -12.98 -12.30
CA ARG A 30 23.32 -11.78 -11.58
C ARG A 30 23.56 -10.52 -12.40
N LEU A 31 24.77 -10.35 -12.93
CA LEU A 31 25.14 -9.22 -13.78
C LEU A 31 24.26 -9.13 -15.02
N THR A 32 24.00 -10.26 -15.68
CA THR A 32 23.11 -10.31 -16.85
C THR A 32 21.68 -9.88 -16.49
N ALA A 33 21.17 -10.28 -15.32
CA ALA A 33 19.85 -9.88 -14.87
C ALA A 33 19.78 -8.37 -14.56
N GLN A 34 20.83 -7.81 -13.96
CA GLN A 34 20.97 -6.38 -13.67
C GLN A 34 20.99 -5.56 -14.96
N VAL A 35 21.88 -5.89 -15.90
CA VAL A 35 21.98 -5.17 -17.18
C VAL A 35 20.66 -5.23 -17.95
N LYS A 36 20.02 -6.41 -18.01
CA LYS A 36 18.68 -6.53 -18.62
C LYS A 36 17.65 -5.62 -17.96
N PHE A 37 17.69 -5.54 -16.63
CA PHE A 37 16.79 -4.69 -15.89
C PHE A 37 17.04 -3.20 -16.14
N HIS A 38 18.31 -2.78 -16.17
CA HIS A 38 18.68 -1.41 -16.48
C HIS A 38 18.24 -1.00 -17.88
N ILE A 39 18.53 -1.83 -18.90
CA ILE A 39 18.09 -1.58 -20.28
C ILE A 39 16.57 -1.46 -20.33
N PHE A 40 15.85 -2.40 -19.71
CA PHE A 40 14.40 -2.35 -19.63
C PHE A 40 13.91 -1.05 -18.98
N LEU A 41 14.51 -0.61 -17.87
CA LEU A 41 14.11 0.61 -17.18
C LEU A 41 14.34 1.86 -18.03
N GLN A 42 15.46 1.94 -18.76
CA GLN A 42 15.75 3.04 -19.68
C GLN A 42 14.73 3.08 -20.83
N GLU A 43 14.41 1.93 -21.42
CA GLU A 43 13.37 1.81 -22.46
C GLU A 43 11.99 2.16 -21.92
N PHE A 44 11.70 1.75 -20.69
CA PHE A 44 10.45 2.06 -20.00
C PHE A 44 10.30 3.56 -19.72
N LEU A 45 11.35 4.22 -19.23
CA LEU A 45 11.31 5.66 -18.99
C LEU A 45 11.08 6.46 -20.29
N LYS A 46 11.65 6.00 -21.42
CA LYS A 46 11.37 6.59 -22.74
C LYS A 46 9.89 6.44 -23.17
N LYS A 47 9.20 5.40 -22.72
CA LYS A 47 7.75 5.25 -22.93
C LYS A 47 6.92 6.16 -22.03
N VAL A 48 7.49 6.62 -20.91
CA VAL A 48 6.84 7.57 -20.00
C VAL A 48 7.04 9.02 -20.46
N GLU A 49 8.15 9.33 -21.14
CA GLU A 49 8.45 10.69 -21.64
C GLU A 49 7.28 11.37 -22.38
N PRO A 50 6.51 10.70 -23.27
CA PRO A 50 5.36 11.32 -23.94
C PRO A 50 4.20 11.72 -23.02
N LEU A 51 4.17 11.22 -21.78
CA LEU A 51 3.16 11.56 -20.78
C LEU A 51 3.50 12.84 -20.01
N LEU A 52 4.75 13.30 -20.12
CA LEU A 52 5.24 14.49 -19.45
C LEU A 52 4.71 15.74 -20.15
N ASP A 53 4.44 16.78 -19.36
CA ASP A 53 4.10 18.09 -19.91
C ASP A 53 5.28 18.65 -20.72
N GLU A 54 5.03 19.60 -21.61
CA GLU A 54 6.09 20.27 -22.35
C GLU A 54 7.12 20.91 -21.37
N GLY A 55 8.39 20.53 -21.54
CA GLY A 55 9.50 20.94 -20.67
C GLY A 55 9.53 20.30 -19.27
N GLU A 56 8.67 19.31 -18.98
CA GLU A 56 8.74 18.56 -17.72
C GLU A 56 9.82 17.46 -17.80
N GLU A 57 10.80 17.52 -16.89
CA GLU A 57 11.87 16.53 -16.80
C GLU A 57 11.71 15.56 -15.63
N ILE A 58 12.17 14.32 -15.83
CA ILE A 58 12.30 13.31 -14.78
C ILE A 58 13.56 13.61 -13.94
N LYS A 59 13.39 13.82 -12.64
CA LYS A 59 14.49 14.07 -11.67
C LYS A 59 14.90 12.81 -10.89
N GLY A 60 14.13 11.73 -11.03
CA GLY A 60 14.49 10.42 -10.49
C GLY A 60 13.29 9.51 -10.38
N TYR A 61 13.52 8.35 -9.79
CA TYR A 61 12.50 7.33 -9.62
C TYR A 61 12.80 6.46 -8.40
N LEU A 62 11.76 5.90 -7.78
CA LEU A 62 11.82 5.04 -6.61
C LEU A 62 11.04 3.74 -6.91
N PRO A 63 11.73 2.58 -6.93
CA PRO A 63 11.11 1.29 -7.14
C PRO A 63 10.38 0.80 -5.87
N PHE A 64 9.19 0.24 -6.02
CA PHE A 64 8.54 -0.53 -4.95
C PHE A 64 8.40 -1.98 -5.37
N SER A 65 8.98 -2.87 -4.58
CA SER A 65 8.68 -4.30 -4.64
C SER A 65 7.36 -4.58 -3.92
N PRO A 66 6.60 -5.60 -4.34
CA PRO A 66 5.45 -6.08 -3.56
C PRO A 66 5.94 -6.61 -2.21
N GLY A 67 5.72 -5.81 -1.16
CA GLY A 67 5.83 -6.28 0.22
C GLY A 67 4.55 -7.03 0.60
N PRO A 68 4.58 -7.96 1.57
CA PRO A 68 3.37 -8.66 2.03
C PRO A 68 2.25 -7.72 2.52
N ASN A 69 2.56 -6.44 2.79
CA ASN A 69 1.63 -5.44 3.30
C ASN A 69 1.35 -4.28 2.33
N SER A 70 1.94 -4.24 1.13
CA SER A 70 1.67 -3.16 0.17
C SER A 70 0.42 -3.39 -0.69
N SER A 71 -0.14 -4.60 -0.63
CA SER A 71 -1.25 -5.05 -1.46
C SER A 71 -2.64 -4.59 -1.00
N MET A 72 -2.77 -3.96 0.18
CA MET A 72 -4.09 -3.51 0.68
C MET A 72 -4.49 -2.10 0.24
N ALA A 73 -3.55 -1.24 -0.15
CA ALA A 73 -3.84 0.19 -0.33
C ALA A 73 -3.99 0.65 -1.79
N ASN A 74 -3.27 0.04 -2.73
CA ASN A 74 -3.09 0.62 -4.08
C ASN A 74 -3.35 -0.34 -5.24
N VAL A 75 -3.87 -1.56 -5.01
CA VAL A 75 -4.01 -2.56 -6.07
C VAL A 75 -5.46 -2.72 -6.47
N GLY A 76 -5.72 -2.67 -7.77
CA GLY A 76 -6.97 -3.15 -8.35
C GLY A 76 -7.25 -4.59 -7.93
N VAL A 77 -8.52 -4.98 -8.07
CA VAL A 77 -9.13 -6.24 -7.62
C VAL A 77 -8.12 -7.42 -7.69
N MET A 78 -7.66 -7.85 -6.51
CA MET A 78 -6.84 -9.06 -6.24
C MET A 78 -5.34 -9.06 -6.52
N GLY A 79 -4.70 -7.95 -6.92
CA GLY A 79 -3.23 -7.86 -6.94
C GLY A 79 -2.49 -8.91 -7.79
N MET A 80 -3.18 -9.43 -8.81
CA MET A 80 -2.62 -10.26 -9.88
C MET A 80 -3.01 -9.60 -11.21
N ALA A 81 -2.11 -8.83 -11.79
CA ALA A 81 -2.33 -8.28 -13.12
C ALA A 81 -2.12 -9.40 -14.15
N TYR A 82 -3.08 -9.58 -15.05
CA TYR A 82 -3.01 -10.61 -16.08
C TYR A 82 -2.40 -10.03 -17.36
N ALA A 83 -1.20 -10.50 -17.72
CA ALA A 83 -0.51 -10.06 -18.95
C ALA A 83 -1.16 -10.66 -20.21
N ARG A 84 -1.91 -9.85 -20.97
CA ARG A 84 -2.58 -10.23 -22.23
C ARG A 84 -1.74 -9.83 -23.43
N THR A 85 -1.15 -8.64 -23.40
CA THR A 85 -0.34 -8.06 -24.48
C THR A 85 0.99 -8.82 -24.63
N LYS A 86 1.55 -8.80 -25.85
CA LYS A 86 2.86 -9.41 -26.10
C LYS A 86 3.95 -8.77 -25.24
N GLU A 87 3.84 -7.47 -25.00
CA GLU A 87 4.81 -6.69 -24.23
C GLU A 87 4.77 -7.03 -22.74
N ALA A 88 3.60 -6.99 -22.10
CA ALA A 88 3.48 -7.38 -20.69
C ALA A 88 3.84 -8.86 -20.46
N ARG A 89 3.51 -9.76 -21.41
CA ARG A 89 3.96 -11.16 -21.34
C ARG A 89 5.48 -11.26 -21.42
N GLY A 90 6.11 -10.45 -22.28
CA GLY A 90 7.56 -10.34 -22.37
C GLY A 90 8.19 -9.93 -21.05
N TYR A 91 7.61 -8.93 -20.39
CA TYR A 91 8.01 -8.49 -19.06
C TYR A 91 7.89 -9.61 -18.01
N VAL A 92 6.71 -10.23 -17.88
CA VAL A 92 6.47 -11.33 -16.93
C VAL A 92 7.44 -12.49 -17.16
N ASN A 93 7.67 -12.89 -18.41
CA ASN A 93 8.58 -13.99 -18.74
C ASN A 93 10.05 -13.64 -18.42
N THR A 94 10.43 -12.37 -18.57
CA THR A 94 11.81 -11.92 -18.36
C THR A 94 12.13 -11.79 -16.86
N PHE A 95 11.21 -11.24 -16.08
CA PHE A 95 11.44 -10.90 -14.68
C PHE A 95 10.73 -11.83 -13.68
N ASN A 96 9.92 -12.78 -14.16
CA ASN A 96 9.11 -13.71 -13.34
C ASN A 96 8.26 -13.01 -12.26
N ASP A 97 7.81 -11.79 -12.53
CA ASP A 97 7.02 -11.00 -11.59
C ASP A 97 5.60 -10.77 -12.13
N VAL A 98 4.63 -11.31 -11.39
CA VAL A 98 3.19 -11.23 -11.66
C VAL A 98 2.47 -10.30 -10.67
N ARG A 99 3.15 -9.85 -9.61
CA ARG A 99 2.59 -8.97 -8.57
C ARG A 99 2.86 -7.50 -8.85
N GLY A 100 3.49 -7.22 -9.99
CA GLY A 100 3.70 -5.89 -10.53
C GLY A 100 4.75 -5.14 -9.73
N ASN A 101 5.97 -5.06 -10.26
CA ASN A 101 6.88 -4.04 -9.80
C ASN A 101 6.24 -2.67 -10.04
N ARG A 102 6.30 -1.84 -9.00
CA ARG A 102 5.70 -0.51 -9.00
C ARG A 102 6.81 0.52 -9.03
N LEU A 103 6.55 1.66 -9.64
CA LEU A 103 7.52 2.73 -9.78
C LEU A 103 6.86 4.05 -9.41
N MET A 104 7.51 4.82 -8.54
CA MET A 104 7.27 6.25 -8.42
C MET A 104 8.29 6.98 -9.27
N ILE A 105 7.86 7.82 -10.19
CA ILE A 105 8.70 8.72 -10.95
C ILE A 105 8.52 10.12 -10.36
N PHE A 106 9.64 10.80 -10.09
CA PHE A 106 9.65 12.17 -9.59
C PHE A 106 10.05 13.09 -10.74
N THR A 107 9.20 14.08 -11.00
CA THR A 107 9.47 15.13 -11.97
C THR A 107 9.64 16.47 -11.25
N GLU A 108 9.79 17.55 -12.01
CA GLU A 108 9.73 18.91 -11.48
C GLU A 108 8.35 19.33 -10.99
N LYS A 109 7.25 18.76 -11.53
CA LYS A 109 5.88 19.24 -11.27
C LYS A 109 5.02 18.28 -10.47
N ARG A 110 5.26 16.97 -10.59
CA ARG A 110 4.42 15.91 -10.00
C ARG A 110 5.16 14.61 -9.73
N MET A 111 4.57 13.80 -8.86
CA MET A 111 4.89 12.39 -8.74
C MET A 111 4.00 11.57 -9.67
N ILE A 112 4.56 10.61 -10.38
CA ILE A 112 3.81 9.68 -11.23
C ILE A 112 4.00 8.28 -10.68
N PHE A 113 2.92 7.64 -10.25
CA PHE A 113 2.92 6.28 -9.76
C PHE A 113 2.31 5.34 -10.78
N MET A 114 2.94 4.19 -10.99
CA MET A 114 2.43 3.16 -11.88
C MET A 114 2.86 1.77 -11.45
N THR A 115 2.02 0.79 -11.75
CA THR A 115 2.42 -0.61 -11.79
C THR A 115 2.93 -0.90 -13.21
N ILE A 116 4.16 -1.40 -13.36
CA ILE A 116 4.78 -1.59 -14.68
C ILE A 116 3.90 -2.45 -15.59
N ILE A 117 3.37 -3.56 -15.08
CA ILE A 117 2.52 -4.47 -15.86
C ILE A 117 1.19 -3.83 -16.28
N GLU A 118 0.55 -3.00 -15.43
CA GLU A 118 -0.71 -2.33 -15.76
C GLU A 118 -0.48 -1.22 -16.79
N PHE A 119 0.66 -0.53 -16.69
CA PHE A 119 1.07 0.46 -17.69
C PHE A 119 1.35 -0.18 -19.06
N LEU A 120 2.02 -1.33 -19.09
CA LEU A 120 2.29 -2.05 -20.34
C LEU A 120 1.04 -2.67 -20.97
N GLU A 121 -0.01 -2.93 -20.18
CA GLU A 121 -1.27 -3.49 -20.66
C GLU A 121 -2.24 -2.42 -21.18
N ASP A 122 -2.55 -1.45 -20.33
CA ASP A 122 -3.67 -0.52 -20.51
C ASP A 122 -3.24 0.95 -20.34
N GLU A 123 -1.92 1.23 -20.32
CA GLU A 123 -1.34 2.56 -20.11
C GLU A 123 -1.83 3.25 -18.82
N ILE A 124 -2.16 2.47 -17.80
CA ILE A 124 -2.68 2.97 -16.52
C ILE A 124 -1.55 3.55 -15.68
N TYR A 125 -1.71 4.81 -15.26
CA TYR A 125 -0.85 5.50 -14.30
C TYR A 125 -1.64 6.49 -13.44
N PHE A 126 -1.05 6.88 -12.31
CA PHE A 126 -1.60 7.87 -11.39
C PHE A 126 -0.65 9.06 -11.28
N SER A 127 -1.17 10.25 -11.55
CA SER A 127 -0.41 11.50 -11.47
C SER A 127 -0.80 12.30 -10.24
N TYR A 128 0.20 12.77 -9.48
CA TYR A 128 0.05 13.49 -8.22
C TYR A 128 0.79 14.83 -8.28
N PRO A 129 0.14 15.91 -8.74
CA PRO A 129 0.73 17.25 -8.77
C PRO A 129 1.17 17.70 -7.38
N TYR A 130 2.39 18.24 -7.24
CA TYR A 130 2.91 18.64 -5.93
C TYR A 130 2.03 19.68 -5.24
N GLU A 131 1.48 20.62 -6.01
CA GLU A 131 0.57 21.67 -5.51
C GLU A 131 -0.70 21.11 -4.85
N SER A 132 -1.14 19.92 -5.27
CA SER A 132 -2.33 19.26 -4.72
C SER A 132 -2.06 18.52 -3.40
N ILE A 133 -0.78 18.35 -3.02
CA ILE A 133 -0.35 17.59 -1.85
C ILE A 133 -0.16 18.55 -0.68
N LYS A 134 -1.08 18.51 0.28
CA LYS A 134 -1.03 19.39 1.46
C LYS A 134 0.08 19.01 2.45
N SER A 135 0.33 17.71 2.59
CA SER A 135 1.37 17.18 3.49
C SER A 135 1.69 15.75 3.13
N ILE A 136 2.94 15.38 3.37
CA ILE A 136 3.42 14.00 3.30
C ILE A 136 3.60 13.47 4.71
N ARG A 137 3.13 12.25 4.94
CA ARG A 137 3.41 11.48 6.14
C ARG A 137 4.51 10.49 5.84
N LEU A 138 5.63 10.61 6.55
CA LEU A 138 6.74 9.67 6.49
C LEU A 138 7.03 9.16 7.91
N LYS A 139 6.29 8.14 8.35
CA LYS A 139 6.37 7.65 9.73
C LYS A 139 7.32 6.47 9.84
N GLN A 140 8.32 6.57 10.72
CA GLN A 140 9.19 5.43 11.05
C GLN A 140 8.48 4.45 12.00
N HIS A 141 8.67 3.18 11.73
CA HIS A 141 8.26 2.05 12.53
C HIS A 141 9.48 1.19 12.85
N THR A 142 9.45 0.52 14.00
CA THR A 142 10.54 -0.35 14.44
C THR A 142 9.95 -1.60 15.09
N VAL A 143 10.38 -2.77 14.64
CA VAL A 143 10.19 -4.03 15.37
C VAL A 143 11.55 -4.53 15.81
N SER A 144 11.61 -5.08 17.02
CA SER A 144 12.78 -5.83 17.46
C SER A 144 12.41 -7.29 17.58
N TYR A 145 13.20 -8.18 16.98
CA TYR A 145 13.10 -9.61 17.22
C TYR A 145 14.43 -10.14 17.77
N PHE A 146 14.37 -11.30 18.41
CA PHE A 146 15.56 -12.02 18.83
C PHE A 146 15.95 -12.97 17.72
N ASP A 147 17.17 -12.80 17.23
CA ASP A 147 17.80 -13.74 16.33
C ASP A 147 18.34 -14.91 17.17
N TRP A 148 17.69 -16.06 17.03
CA TRP A 148 18.01 -17.29 17.73
C TRP A 148 18.97 -18.19 16.95
N GLU A 149 19.53 -17.76 15.82
CA GLU A 149 20.53 -18.53 15.06
C GLU A 149 21.72 -18.93 15.95
N LYS A 150 22.08 -18.08 16.92
CA LYS A 150 23.00 -18.43 18.01
C LYS A 150 22.22 -18.73 19.29
N ARG A 151 21.85 -20.00 19.47
CA ARG A 151 21.05 -20.55 20.59
C ARG A 151 21.48 -20.10 22.00
N PHE A 152 22.75 -19.74 22.20
CA PHE A 152 23.33 -19.38 23.50
C PHE A 152 23.65 -17.88 23.68
N SER A 153 23.41 -17.04 22.67
CA SER A 153 23.57 -15.58 22.76
C SER A 153 22.65 -14.87 21.74
N PRO A 154 21.33 -14.94 21.94
CA PRO A 154 20.38 -14.35 21.00
C PRO A 154 20.64 -12.85 20.85
N LYS A 155 20.88 -12.40 19.61
CA LYS A 155 21.11 -10.99 19.31
C LYS A 155 19.78 -10.30 19.04
N ARG A 156 19.57 -9.13 19.63
CA ARG A 156 18.39 -8.32 19.34
C ARG A 156 18.62 -7.61 18.01
N VAL A 157 17.87 -7.98 16.99
CA VAL A 157 17.89 -7.33 15.68
C VAL A 157 16.71 -6.36 15.63
N LYS A 158 16.98 -5.12 15.20
CA LYS A 158 15.96 -4.11 14.94
C LYS A 158 15.75 -4.01 13.44
N ILE A 159 14.50 -4.11 13.01
CA ILE A 159 14.10 -3.81 11.63
C ILE A 159 13.34 -2.50 11.65
N HIS A 160 13.80 -1.55 10.82
CA HIS A 160 13.14 -0.28 10.58
C HIS A 160 12.38 -0.33 9.26
N TRP A 161 11.15 0.16 9.26
CA TRP A 161 10.38 0.43 8.04
C TRP A 161 9.65 1.75 8.17
N TYR A 162 9.25 2.34 7.05
CA TYR A 162 8.59 3.63 7.02
C TYR A 162 7.25 3.50 6.30
N THR A 163 6.25 4.26 6.74
CA THR A 163 5.00 4.43 6.00
C THR A 163 5.07 5.76 5.27
N PHE A 164 5.05 5.72 3.94
CA PHE A 164 4.95 6.87 3.06
C PHE A 164 3.50 7.04 2.61
N ASP A 165 2.85 8.11 3.06
CA ASP A 165 1.42 8.34 2.89
C ASP A 165 1.15 9.82 2.58
N PHE A 166 0.37 10.08 1.54
CA PHE A 166 -0.10 11.44 1.24
C PHE A 166 -1.47 11.40 0.57
N GLN A 167 -2.08 12.58 0.47
CA GLN A 167 -3.30 12.79 -0.30
C GLN A 167 -3.04 13.85 -1.37
N SER A 168 -3.47 13.56 -2.59
CA SER A 168 -3.44 14.46 -3.75
C SER A 168 -4.84 14.54 -4.33
N GLY A 169 -5.50 15.69 -4.15
CA GLY A 169 -6.92 15.84 -4.49
C GLY A 169 -7.79 14.82 -3.74
N LYS A 170 -8.47 13.93 -4.49
CA LYS A 170 -9.31 12.85 -3.94
C LYS A 170 -8.56 11.52 -3.77
N ASN A 171 -7.34 11.43 -4.29
CA ASN A 171 -6.58 10.18 -4.30
C ASN A 171 -5.70 10.09 -3.06
N ILE A 172 -5.70 8.91 -2.44
CA ILE A 172 -4.86 8.58 -1.29
C ILE A 172 -3.78 7.64 -1.78
N PHE A 173 -2.53 7.97 -1.49
CA PHE A 173 -1.40 7.09 -1.72
C PHE A 173 -0.87 6.61 -0.38
N THR A 174 -0.62 5.30 -0.23
CA THR A 174 0.05 4.75 0.95
C THR A 174 0.92 3.56 0.55
N GLU A 175 2.20 3.61 0.95
CA GLU A 175 3.17 2.56 0.66
C GLU A 175 4.11 2.35 1.86
N ILE A 176 4.68 1.15 1.97
CA ILE A 176 5.67 0.82 3.01
C ILE A 176 7.05 0.81 2.36
N LEU A 177 7.97 1.57 2.95
CA LEU A 177 9.36 1.69 2.53
C LEU A 177 10.26 0.94 3.52
N ASP A 178 11.30 0.32 2.99
CA ASP A 178 12.45 -0.04 3.82
C ASP A 178 13.33 1.19 4.09
N GLU A 179 14.39 1.00 4.87
CA GLU A 179 15.26 2.11 5.27
C GLU A 179 16.01 2.75 4.09
N LYS A 180 16.42 1.94 3.11
CA LYS A 180 17.12 2.42 1.90
C LYS A 180 16.18 3.26 1.04
N ASP A 181 14.98 2.76 0.77
CA ASP A 181 13.97 3.49 0.01
C ASP A 181 13.56 4.79 0.69
N ALA A 182 13.42 4.78 2.02
CA ALA A 182 13.08 5.98 2.78
C ALA A 182 14.18 7.03 2.69
N GLN A 183 15.45 6.62 2.65
CA GLN A 183 16.57 7.51 2.42
C GLN A 183 16.53 8.11 1.01
N VAL A 184 16.35 7.29 -0.03
CA VAL A 184 16.24 7.76 -1.41
C VAL A 184 15.08 8.73 -1.58
N LEU A 185 13.93 8.44 -0.95
CA LEU A 185 12.80 9.35 -0.93
C LEU A 185 13.19 10.69 -0.29
N ARG A 186 13.85 10.69 0.87
CA ARG A 186 14.29 11.93 1.53
C ARG A 186 15.24 12.74 0.66
N GLU A 187 16.21 12.10 0.00
CA GLU A 187 17.14 12.76 -0.92
C GLU A 187 16.39 13.41 -2.09
N LYS A 188 15.38 12.74 -2.65
CA LYS A 188 14.50 13.32 -3.69
C LYS A 188 13.63 14.46 -3.15
N MET A 189 13.12 14.34 -1.94
CA MET A 189 12.35 15.41 -1.29
C MET A 189 13.21 16.64 -1.01
N GLU A 190 14.49 16.48 -0.71
CA GLU A 190 15.41 17.61 -0.46
C GLU A 190 15.90 18.27 -1.75
N SER A 191 16.07 17.49 -2.83
CA SER A 191 16.59 17.97 -4.11
C SER A 191 15.54 18.60 -5.02
N ILE A 192 14.27 18.21 -4.92
CA ILE A 192 13.19 18.73 -5.77
C ILE A 192 12.47 19.87 -5.03
N PRO A 193 12.61 21.15 -5.46
CA PRO A 193 12.12 22.29 -4.71
C PRO A 193 10.62 22.26 -4.34
N PRO A 194 9.67 21.94 -5.26
CA PRO A 194 8.26 21.89 -4.89
C PRO A 194 7.93 20.73 -3.94
N LEU A 195 8.68 19.62 -4.01
CA LEU A 195 8.51 18.49 -3.09
C LEU A 195 9.06 18.82 -1.69
N LYS A 196 10.17 19.57 -1.61
CA LYS A 196 10.74 20.09 -0.36
C LYS A 196 9.79 21.03 0.38
N ALA A 197 9.00 21.80 -0.36
CA ALA A 197 8.04 22.75 0.20
C ALA A 197 6.84 22.06 0.88
N ILE A 198 6.60 20.78 0.61
CA ILE A 198 5.50 20.02 1.20
C ILE A 198 5.79 19.72 2.68
N LEU A 199 4.80 19.98 3.53
CA LEU A 199 4.91 19.72 4.98
C LEU A 199 5.07 18.21 5.27
N ILE A 200 6.18 17.83 5.88
CA ILE A 200 6.39 16.46 6.41
C ILE A 200 5.79 16.38 7.81
N THR A 201 4.93 15.39 8.05
CA THR A 201 4.23 15.22 9.33
C THR A 201 4.19 13.75 9.76
N ASP A 202 4.07 13.47 11.05
CA ASP A 202 3.89 12.09 11.54
C ASP A 202 2.42 11.60 11.50
N LYS A 203 1.50 12.54 11.27
CA LYS A 203 0.04 12.32 11.33
C LYS A 203 -0.57 12.37 9.94
N VAL A 204 -1.57 11.54 9.70
CA VAL A 204 -2.34 11.60 8.45
C VAL A 204 -3.19 12.87 8.47
N LYS A 205 -2.96 13.78 7.52
CA LYS A 205 -3.86 14.90 7.25
C LYS A 205 -4.68 14.56 6.01
N ARG A 206 -5.98 14.32 6.18
CA ARG A 206 -6.93 14.16 5.07
C ARG A 206 -7.76 15.44 4.90
N SER A 207 -8.25 15.69 3.68
CA SER A 207 -9.13 16.84 3.41
C SER A 207 -10.49 16.75 4.10
N THR A 208 -10.95 15.53 4.41
CA THR A 208 -12.33 15.27 4.81
C THR A 208 -12.36 14.34 6.03
N THR A 209 -13.21 14.65 7.00
CA THR A 209 -13.32 13.90 8.27
C THR A 209 -13.76 12.45 8.05
N PHE A 210 -14.55 12.19 7.00
CA PHE A 210 -14.94 10.84 6.59
C PHE A 210 -13.76 10.03 6.06
N ASP A 211 -12.86 10.63 5.27
CA ASP A 211 -11.67 9.95 4.76
C ASP A 211 -10.72 9.57 5.90
N PHE A 212 -10.68 10.36 6.98
CA PHE A 212 -9.94 10.01 8.19
C PHE A 212 -10.53 8.77 8.90
N LEU A 213 -11.85 8.62 8.89
CA LEU A 213 -12.54 7.48 9.52
C LEU A 213 -12.34 6.19 8.71
N PHE A 214 -12.46 6.27 7.37
CA PHE A 214 -12.32 5.11 6.48
C PHE A 214 -10.87 4.75 6.12
N SER A 215 -9.89 5.63 6.28
CA SER A 215 -8.47 5.26 6.07
C SER A 215 -7.79 4.65 7.30
N ASN A 216 -8.43 4.71 8.47
CA ASN A 216 -7.87 4.17 9.70
C ASN A 216 -8.31 2.72 9.93
N VAL A 217 -7.54 1.78 9.40
CA VAL A 217 -7.78 0.32 9.53
C VAL A 217 -7.97 -0.10 10.99
N SER A 218 -7.22 0.47 11.93
CA SER A 218 -7.38 0.15 13.36
C SER A 218 -8.75 0.57 13.91
N LEU A 219 -9.27 1.71 13.46
CA LEU A 219 -10.60 2.19 13.84
C LEU A 219 -11.69 1.33 13.20
N GLN A 220 -11.54 0.96 11.93
CA GLN A 220 -12.46 0.03 11.25
C GLN A 220 -12.57 -1.31 11.98
N PHE A 221 -11.45 -1.94 12.35
CA PHE A 221 -11.47 -3.19 13.12
C PHE A 221 -12.17 -3.02 14.47
N LYS A 222 -11.95 -1.92 15.18
CA LYS A 222 -12.66 -1.64 16.45
C LYS A 222 -14.16 -1.47 16.25
N VAL A 223 -14.58 -0.76 15.20
CA VAL A 223 -16.00 -0.56 14.87
C VAL A 223 -16.66 -1.90 14.52
N VAL A 224 -16.00 -2.74 13.71
CA VAL A 224 -16.47 -4.08 13.37
C VAL A 224 -16.61 -4.96 14.62
N ILE A 225 -15.61 -4.96 15.51
CA ILE A 225 -15.69 -5.71 16.77
C ILE A 225 -16.86 -5.23 17.63
N VAL A 226 -17.06 -3.91 17.77
CA VAL A 226 -18.18 -3.34 18.54
C VAL A 226 -19.52 -3.74 17.92
N LEU A 227 -19.66 -3.69 16.59
CA LEU A 227 -20.87 -4.13 15.88
C LEU A 227 -21.13 -5.63 16.11
N PHE A 228 -20.11 -6.48 16.06
CA PHE A 228 -20.25 -7.91 16.35
C PHE A 228 -20.64 -8.16 17.81
N LEU A 229 -20.09 -7.40 18.76
CA LEU A 229 -20.47 -7.50 20.17
C LEU A 229 -21.92 -7.04 20.41
N LEU A 230 -22.36 -5.97 19.75
CA LEU A 230 -23.75 -5.51 19.80
C LEU A 230 -24.70 -6.55 19.19
N LEU A 231 -24.34 -7.13 18.04
CA LEU A 231 -25.13 -8.19 17.41
C LEU A 231 -25.21 -9.42 18.32
N ALA A 232 -24.10 -9.85 18.90
CA ALA A 232 -24.06 -10.96 19.85
C ALA A 232 -24.90 -10.68 21.11
N ALA A 233 -24.86 -9.45 21.63
CA ALA A 233 -25.70 -9.03 22.75
C ALA A 233 -27.19 -9.04 22.40
N ILE A 234 -27.57 -8.55 21.21
CA ILE A 234 -28.95 -8.62 20.72
C ILE A 234 -29.40 -10.07 20.60
N LEU A 235 -28.59 -10.95 20.00
CA LEU A 235 -28.89 -12.37 19.85
C LEU A 235 -28.99 -13.09 21.20
N LEU A 236 -28.16 -12.74 22.19
CA LEU A 236 -28.26 -13.26 23.56
C LEU A 236 -29.56 -12.80 24.25
N ILE A 237 -29.91 -11.53 24.12
CA ILE A 237 -31.17 -11.01 24.65
C ILE A 237 -32.35 -11.73 23.99
N TRP A 238 -32.32 -11.91 22.67
CA TRP A 238 -33.38 -12.57 21.91
C TRP A 238 -33.49 -14.07 22.18
N GLY A 239 -32.37 -14.77 22.23
CA GLY A 239 -32.31 -16.23 22.34
C GLY A 239 -32.41 -16.75 23.78
N TYR A 240 -32.03 -15.95 24.77
CA TYR A 240 -31.99 -16.37 26.17
C TYR A 240 -32.86 -15.52 27.08
N VAL A 241 -32.78 -14.19 27.00
CA VAL A 241 -33.49 -13.32 27.96
C VAL A 241 -34.99 -13.26 27.66
N VAL A 242 -35.38 -13.10 26.38
CA VAL A 242 -36.80 -13.04 25.98
C VAL A 242 -37.56 -14.35 26.28
N PRO A 243 -37.04 -15.55 25.97
CA PRO A 243 -37.71 -16.81 26.30
C PRO A 243 -37.83 -17.03 27.81
N LEU A 244 -36.79 -16.65 28.57
CA LEU A 244 -36.78 -16.81 30.02
C LEU A 244 -37.79 -15.86 30.69
N LEU A 245 -37.88 -14.61 30.22
CA LEU A 245 -38.93 -13.67 30.64
C LEU A 245 -40.33 -14.16 30.26
N LYS A 246 -40.52 -14.76 29.08
CA LYS A 246 -41.80 -15.37 28.69
C LYS A 246 -42.21 -16.54 29.60
N SER A 247 -41.25 -17.38 30.03
CA SER A 247 -41.54 -18.49 30.94
C SER A 247 -41.88 -18.05 32.37
N ALA A 248 -41.49 -16.83 32.77
CA ALA A 248 -41.67 -16.31 34.12
C ALA A 248 -42.80 -15.26 34.26
N ALA A 249 -43.41 -14.81 33.16
CA ALA A 249 -44.38 -13.72 33.17
C ALA A 249 -45.84 -14.20 33.07
N PRO A 250 -46.79 -13.55 33.78
CA PRO A 250 -48.23 -13.82 33.61
C PRO A 250 -48.72 -13.38 32.22
N SER A 251 -49.81 -14.00 31.73
CA SER A 251 -50.35 -13.87 30.37
C SER A 251 -50.66 -12.44 29.89
N SER A 252 -50.78 -11.47 30.80
CA SER A 252 -50.93 -10.05 30.47
C SER A 252 -49.67 -9.39 29.91
N PHE A 253 -48.49 -9.98 30.10
CA PHE A 253 -47.20 -9.45 29.62
C PHE A 253 -46.98 -9.73 28.11
N GLU A 254 -47.56 -10.82 27.57
CA GLU A 254 -47.43 -11.16 26.15
C GLU A 254 -48.11 -10.14 25.22
N ILE A 255 -49.21 -9.53 25.67
CA ILE A 255 -50.01 -8.59 24.88
C ILE A 255 -49.30 -7.23 24.79
N GLY A 256 -48.75 -6.73 25.90
CA GLY A 256 -48.05 -5.44 25.93
C GLY A 256 -46.70 -5.46 25.21
N PHE A 257 -45.91 -6.52 25.38
CA PHE A 257 -44.57 -6.60 24.79
C PHE A 257 -44.63 -6.77 23.26
N SER A 258 -45.58 -7.54 22.74
CA SER A 258 -45.74 -7.75 21.29
C SER A 258 -46.22 -6.50 20.55
N GLN A 259 -47.08 -5.68 21.16
CA GLN A 259 -47.53 -4.41 20.58
C GLN A 259 -46.43 -3.36 20.51
N LEU A 260 -45.66 -3.19 21.60
CA LEU A 260 -44.57 -2.22 21.68
C LEU A 260 -43.45 -2.57 20.69
N PHE A 261 -43.17 -3.87 20.50
CA PHE A 261 -42.19 -4.35 19.52
C PHE A 261 -42.66 -4.19 18.08
N ARG A 262 -43.94 -4.45 17.77
CA ARG A 262 -44.50 -4.18 16.44
C ARG A 262 -44.39 -2.70 16.07
N GLN A 263 -44.65 -1.81 17.02
CA GLN A 263 -44.53 -0.37 16.83
C GLN A 263 -43.09 0.07 16.57
N LEU A 264 -42.13 -0.45 17.33
CA LEU A 264 -40.70 -0.19 17.10
C LEU A 264 -40.23 -0.71 15.73
N PHE A 265 -40.66 -1.91 15.32
CA PHE A 265 -40.27 -2.48 14.04
C PHE A 265 -40.84 -1.69 12.84
N LEU A 266 -42.09 -1.25 12.92
CA LEU A 266 -42.73 -0.40 11.89
C LEU A 266 -42.07 0.98 11.81
N ASN A 267 -41.67 1.56 12.94
CA ASN A 267 -40.97 2.85 12.97
C ASN A 267 -39.55 2.76 12.40
N VAL A 268 -38.86 1.62 12.57
CA VAL A 268 -37.54 1.39 11.97
C VAL A 268 -37.64 1.17 10.46
N LEU A 269 -38.68 0.47 9.97
CA LEU A 269 -38.88 0.26 8.53
C LEU A 269 -39.18 1.57 7.77
N THR A 270 -39.94 2.47 8.39
CA THR A 270 -40.29 3.78 7.81
C THR A 270 -39.14 4.79 7.83
N LEU A 271 -38.09 4.55 8.62
CA LEU A 271 -36.85 5.33 8.62
C LEU A 271 -35.83 4.84 7.59
N LEU A 272 -36.08 3.72 6.92
CA LEU A 272 -35.21 3.09 5.94
C LEU A 272 -35.70 3.22 4.48
N GLU A 273 -36.86 3.86 4.27
CA GLU A 273 -37.34 4.38 2.97
C GLU A 273 -36.98 5.86 2.81
#